data_AF-R6ILP4-F1
#
_entry.id   AF-R6ILP4-F1
#
_cell.length_a   1.000
_cell.length_b   1.000
_cell.length_c   1.000
_cell.angle_alpha   90.00
_cell.angle_beta   90.00
_cell.angle_gamma   90.00
#
_symmetry.space_group_name_H-M   'P 1'
#
loop_
_entity.id
_entity.type
_entity.pdbx_description
1 polymer ?
#
loop_
_entity_poly.entity_id
_entity_poly.type
_entity_poly.pdbx_seq_one_letter_code
_entity_poly.pdbx_strand_id
1 'polypeptide(L)'
;MTIAEAVNQADKLCPNTTFSMNEKIAWLNRLDKQIKLEIMDAREGAPAFAGYTEKTPNTQELLVPSPYDELYIHYLQSQMLLYTGDFNRYSAVNSVFNTMLASFRNQYNRTHAAKNVPLRF
;
A
#
# COMPACT_ATOMS: atom_id res chain seq x y z
N MET A 1 -8.47 -5.66 -3.89
CA MET A 1 -8.96 -5.26 -2.55
C MET A 1 -9.46 -3.82 -2.57
N THR A 2 -10.55 -3.54 -1.86
CA THR A 2 -11.10 -2.18 -1.62
C THR A 2 -10.57 -1.58 -0.32
N ILE A 3 -10.72 -0.26 -0.15
CA ILE A 3 -10.39 0.45 1.10
C ILE A 3 -11.08 -0.20 2.31
N ALA A 4 -12.40 -0.46 2.22
CA ALA A 4 -13.16 -1.11 3.28
C ALA A 4 -12.60 -2.48 3.65
N GLU A 5 -12.30 -3.31 2.64
CA GLU A 5 -11.77 -4.66 2.87
C GLU A 5 -10.42 -4.62 3.58
N ALA A 6 -9.50 -3.76 3.13
CA ALA A 6 -8.18 -3.63 3.74
C ALA A 6 -8.27 -3.21 5.21
N VAL A 7 -9.07 -2.18 5.51
CA VAL A 7 -9.25 -1.67 6.87
C VAL A 7 -9.92 -2.70 7.77
N ASN A 8 -11.03 -3.29 7.32
CA ASN A 8 -11.76 -4.29 8.12
C ASN A 8 -10.90 -5.53 8.41
N GLN A 9 -10.09 -5.98 7.45
CA GLN A 9 -9.18 -7.12 7.67
C GLN A 9 -8.04 -6.77 8.62
N ALA A 10 -7.44 -5.58 8.47
CA ALA A 10 -6.39 -5.12 9.38
C ALA A 10 -6.91 -4.98 10.82
N ASP A 11 -8.11 -4.43 11.00
CA ASP A 11 -8.77 -4.26 12.31
C ASP A 11 -9.17 -5.60 12.93
N LYS A 12 -9.60 -6.57 12.12
CA LYS A 12 -9.91 -7.91 12.61
C LYS A 12 -8.67 -8.62 13.18
N LEU A 13 -7.52 -8.46 12.54
CA LEU A 13 -6.27 -9.12 12.92
C LEU A 13 -5.48 -8.34 13.99
N CYS A 14 -5.65 -7.02 14.04
CA CYS A 14 -5.09 -6.14 15.04
C CYS A 14 -6.22 -5.26 15.60
N PRO A 15 -7.04 -5.79 16.53
CA PRO A 15 -8.18 -5.06 17.09
C PRO A 15 -7.71 -3.74 17.68
N ASN A 16 -8.13 -2.65 17.05
CA ASN A 16 -7.72 -1.32 17.43
C ASN A 16 -8.92 -0.37 17.42
N THR A 17 -9.16 0.25 18.57
CA THR A 17 -10.19 1.28 18.77
C THR A 17 -9.62 2.71 18.67
N THR A 18 -8.31 2.85 18.52
CA THR A 18 -7.61 4.14 18.63
C THR A 18 -7.62 4.94 17.33
N PHE A 19 -7.55 4.27 16.17
CA PHE A 19 -7.39 4.94 14.87
C PHE A 19 -8.67 4.86 14.05
N SER A 20 -9.09 6.00 13.55
CA SER A 20 -10.27 6.19 12.71
C SER A 20 -10.08 5.63 11.30
N MET A 21 -11.20 5.50 10.58
CA MET A 21 -11.20 5.15 9.15
C MET A 21 -10.42 6.17 8.32
N ASN A 22 -10.57 7.46 8.60
CA ASN A 22 -9.93 8.53 7.84
C ASN A 22 -8.40 8.50 7.99
N GLU A 23 -7.89 8.21 9.20
CA GLU A 23 -6.44 8.05 9.41
C GLU A 23 -5.88 6.87 8.62
N LYS A 24 -6.61 5.75 8.58
CA LYS A 24 -6.22 4.57 7.81
C LYS A 24 -6.28 4.83 6.30
N ILE A 25 -7.28 5.58 5.82
CA ILE A 25 -7.34 6.05 4.42
C ILE A 25 -6.13 6.94 4.10
N ALA A 26 -5.74 7.84 5.01
CA ALA A 26 -4.56 8.68 4.83
C ALA A 26 -3.27 7.85 4.74
N TRP A 27 -3.15 6.77 5.54
CA TRP A 27 -2.03 5.83 5.44
C TRP A 27 -2.04 5.07 4.11
N LEU A 28 -3.19 4.54 3.67
CA LEU A 28 -3.33 3.87 2.38
C LEU A 28 -2.96 4.81 1.22
N ASN A 29 -3.43 6.06 1.27
CA ASN A 29 -3.09 7.09 0.29
C ASN A 29 -1.57 7.34 0.22
N ARG A 30 -0.90 7.41 1.38
CA ARG A 30 0.55 7.60 1.43
C ARG A 30 1.28 6.42 0.80
N LEU A 31 0.87 5.18 1.11
CA LEU A 31 1.46 3.98 0.53
C LEU A 31 1.27 3.94 -0.99
N ASP A 32 0.07 4.18 -1.49
CA ASP A 32 -0.18 4.11 -2.93
C ASP A 32 0.49 5.22 -3.72
N LYS A 33 0.64 6.40 -3.14
CA LYS A 33 1.47 7.46 -3.74
C LYS A 33 2.93 7.04 -3.82
N GLN A 34 3.44 6.37 -2.78
CA GLN A 34 4.81 5.86 -2.78
C GLN A 34 5.00 4.75 -3.82
N ILE A 35 4.10 3.77 -3.86
CA ILE A 35 4.13 2.67 -4.85
C ILE A 35 4.04 3.24 -6.27
N LYS A 36 3.14 4.19 -6.49
CA LYS A 36 3.03 4.86 -7.77
C LYS A 36 4.35 5.51 -8.17
N LEU A 37 4.90 6.36 -7.31
CA LEU A 37 6.11 7.14 -7.61
C LEU A 37 7.32 6.23 -7.84
N GLU A 38 7.52 5.23 -6.98
CA GLU A 38 8.76 4.45 -6.96
C GLU A 38 8.72 3.16 -7.81
N ILE A 39 7.54 2.68 -8.19
CA ILE A 39 7.38 1.40 -8.90
C ILE A 39 6.66 1.64 -10.23
N MET A 40 5.49 2.27 -10.20
CA MET A 40 4.63 2.34 -11.37
C MET A 40 5.07 3.41 -12.38
N ASP A 41 5.41 4.61 -11.91
CA ASP A 41 5.75 5.75 -12.77
C ASP A 41 7.07 5.56 -13.52
N ALA A 42 7.90 4.61 -13.12
CA ALA A 42 9.08 4.19 -13.88
C ALA A 42 8.75 3.33 -15.11
N ARG A 43 7.50 2.88 -15.24
CA ARG A 43 7.05 1.96 -16.30
C ARG A 43 6.07 2.63 -17.26
N GLU A 44 6.05 2.14 -18.49
CA GLU A 44 5.07 2.55 -19.48
C GLU A 44 3.65 2.10 -19.08
N GLY A 45 2.65 2.92 -19.39
CA GLY A 45 1.26 2.63 -19.04
C GLY A 45 0.93 2.78 -17.55
N ALA A 46 1.77 3.49 -16.78
CA ALA A 46 1.49 3.77 -15.37
C ALA A 46 0.09 4.37 -15.17
N PRO A 47 -0.75 3.80 -14.27
CA PRO A 47 -2.12 4.25 -14.10
C PRO A 47 -2.16 5.68 -13.56
N ALA A 48 -3.16 6.46 -14.00
CA ALA A 48 -3.44 7.76 -13.41
C ALA A 48 -4.00 7.55 -11.99
N PHE A 49 -3.39 8.23 -11.00
CA PHE A 49 -3.81 8.13 -9.62
C PHE A 49 -3.52 9.46 -8.92
N ALA A 50 -4.57 10.09 -8.40
CA ALA A 50 -4.50 11.38 -7.70
C ALA A 50 -4.41 11.23 -6.17
N GLY A 51 -4.52 10.02 -5.65
CA GLY A 51 -4.64 9.75 -4.22
C GLY A 51 -6.07 9.56 -3.74
N TYR A 52 -6.17 9.17 -2.48
CA TYR A 52 -7.42 9.09 -1.73
C TYR A 52 -7.60 10.28 -0.80
N THR A 53 -8.86 10.59 -0.49
CA THR A 53 -9.29 11.62 0.44
C THR A 53 -10.35 11.04 1.38
N GLU A 54 -10.73 11.77 2.43
CA GLU A 54 -11.83 11.38 3.32
C GLU A 54 -13.17 11.23 2.59
N LYS A 55 -13.32 11.82 1.40
CA LYS A 55 -14.50 11.70 0.55
C LYS A 55 -14.43 10.53 -0.43
N THR A 56 -13.30 9.83 -0.50
CA THR A 56 -13.15 8.67 -1.37
C THR A 56 -14.08 7.56 -0.89
N PRO A 57 -14.90 6.95 -1.77
CA PRO A 57 -15.79 5.86 -1.38
C PRO A 57 -15.00 4.70 -0.79
N ASN A 58 -15.51 4.09 0.28
CA ASN A 58 -14.86 2.93 0.90
C ASN A 58 -14.83 1.69 -0.02
N THR A 59 -15.66 1.68 -1.06
CA THR A 59 -15.66 0.67 -2.13
C THR A 59 -14.61 0.91 -3.21
N GLN A 60 -13.85 2.01 -3.13
CA GLN A 60 -12.76 2.30 -4.04
C GLN A 60 -11.71 1.20 -3.97
N GLU A 61 -11.31 0.71 -5.14
CA GLU A 61 -10.21 -0.26 -5.25
C GLU A 61 -8.86 0.40 -4.99
N LEU A 62 -8.00 -0.35 -4.30
CA LEU A 62 -6.62 0.02 -4.02
C LEU A 62 -5.74 -0.15 -5.25
N LEU A 63 -4.62 0.58 -5.31
CA LEU A 63 -3.83 0.70 -6.54
C LEU A 63 -3.11 -0.61 -6.94
N VAL A 64 -2.79 -1.44 -5.97
CA VAL A 64 -2.11 -2.74 -6.16
C VAL A 64 -3.17 -3.83 -6.28
N PRO A 65 -3.19 -4.57 -7.41
CA PRO A 65 -4.15 -5.65 -7.62
C PRO A 65 -3.73 -6.93 -6.89
N SER A 66 -4.70 -7.84 -6.75
CA SER A 66 -4.45 -9.24 -6.41
C SER A 66 -3.42 -9.87 -7.36
N PRO A 67 -2.50 -10.75 -6.90
CA PRO A 67 -2.42 -11.39 -5.58
C PRO A 67 -1.59 -10.65 -4.53
N TYR A 68 -1.18 -9.41 -4.80
CA TYR A 68 -0.28 -8.67 -3.91
C TYR A 68 -1.01 -7.69 -2.98
N ASP A 69 -2.33 -7.58 -3.10
CA ASP A 69 -3.15 -6.64 -2.36
C ASP A 69 -3.19 -6.89 -0.85
N GLU A 70 -2.87 -8.10 -0.38
CA GLU A 70 -2.67 -8.38 1.05
C GLU A 70 -1.58 -7.50 1.72
N LEU A 71 -0.67 -6.89 0.94
CA LEU A 71 0.32 -5.95 1.47
C LEU A 71 -0.32 -4.78 2.22
N TYR A 72 -1.54 -4.36 1.85
CA TYR A 72 -2.24 -3.26 2.52
C TYR A 72 -2.59 -3.59 3.97
N ILE A 73 -2.94 -4.84 4.23
CA ILE A 73 -3.30 -5.32 5.57
C ILE A 73 -2.09 -5.21 6.48
N HIS A 74 -0.95 -5.73 6.04
CA HIS A 74 0.29 -5.69 6.82
C HIS A 74 0.84 -4.26 6.97
N TYR A 75 0.68 -3.40 5.97
CA TYR A 75 1.03 -2.00 6.10
C TYR A 75 0.17 -1.28 7.16
N LEU A 76 -1.15 -1.47 7.13
CA LEU A 76 -2.04 -0.88 8.12
C LEU A 76 -1.69 -1.38 9.53
N GLN A 77 -1.48 -2.70 9.69
CA GLN A 77 -1.02 -3.27 10.96
C GLN A 77 0.30 -2.67 11.42
N SER A 78 1.28 -2.51 10.53
CA SER A 78 2.57 -1.92 10.90
C SER A 78 2.42 -0.46 11.34
N GLN A 79 1.57 0.33 10.68
CA GLN A 79 1.28 1.70 11.14
C GLN A 79 0.63 1.70 12.53
N MET A 80 -0.39 0.86 12.74
CA MET A 80 -1.06 0.77 14.04
C MET A 80 -0.09 0.40 15.16
N LEU A 81 0.73 -0.64 14.96
CA LEU A 81 1.71 -1.11 15.95
C LEU A 81 2.82 -0.07 16.19
N LEU A 82 3.22 0.66 15.15
CA LEU A 82 4.19 1.75 15.27
C LEU A 82 3.68 2.87 16.18
N TYR A 83 2.43 3.31 15.98
CA TYR A 83 1.85 4.40 16.78
C TYR A 83 1.40 3.96 18.18
N THR A 84 1.10 2.68 18.41
CA THR A 84 0.82 2.16 19.76
C THR A 84 2.09 1.80 20.54
N GLY A 85 3.26 1.80 19.89
CA GLY A 85 4.54 1.50 20.51
C GLY A 85 4.83 -0.01 20.71
N ASP A 86 4.07 -0.89 20.06
CA ASP A 86 4.30 -2.35 20.09
C ASP A 86 5.38 -2.74 19.08
N PHE A 87 6.61 -2.30 19.35
CA PHE A 87 7.76 -2.45 18.44
C PHE A 87 8.15 -3.91 18.18
N ASN A 88 7.87 -4.81 19.13
CA ASN A 88 8.14 -6.25 18.98
C ASN A 88 7.30 -6.84 17.85
N ARG A 89 5.98 -6.60 17.86
CA ARG A 89 5.09 -7.08 16.80
C ARG A 89 5.27 -6.28 15.51
N TYR A 90 5.53 -4.98 15.63
CA TYR A 90 5.84 -4.12 14.47
C TYR A 90 6.95 -4.70 13.61
N SER A 91 8.08 -5.10 14.21
CA SER A 91 9.23 -5.62 13.46
C SER A 91 8.87 -6.84 12.62
N ALA A 92 8.09 -7.77 13.18
CA ALA A 92 7.66 -8.98 12.49
C ALA A 92 6.72 -8.65 11.31
N VAL A 93 5.69 -7.84 11.55
CA VAL A 93 4.70 -7.46 10.51
C VAL A 93 5.34 -6.63 9.41
N ASN A 94 6.23 -5.70 9.76
CA ASN A 94 6.93 -4.85 8.80
C ASN A 94 7.86 -5.68 7.89
N SER A 95 8.47 -6.76 8.40
CA SER A 95 9.27 -7.68 7.59
C SER A 95 8.42 -8.40 6.52
N VAL A 96 7.20 -8.83 6.88
CA VAL A 96 6.25 -9.44 5.93
C VAL A 96 5.82 -8.43 4.87
N PHE A 97 5.44 -7.21 5.28
CA PHE A 97 5.10 -6.12 4.37
C PHE A 97 6.22 -5.84 3.35
N ASN A 98 7.46 -5.68 3.82
CA ASN A 98 8.60 -5.40 2.94
C ASN A 98 8.84 -6.53 1.92
N THR A 99 8.65 -7.79 2.33
CA THR A 99 8.79 -8.95 1.44
C THR A 99 7.71 -8.96 0.35
N MET A 100 6.47 -8.63 0.70
CA MET A 100 5.37 -8.55 -0.27
C MET A 100 5.53 -7.37 -1.22
N LEU A 101 5.94 -6.21 -0.71
CA LEU A 101 6.21 -5.03 -1.54
C LEU A 101 7.35 -5.29 -2.53
N ALA A 102 8.43 -5.96 -2.10
CA ALA A 102 9.52 -6.36 -2.98
C ALA A 102 9.05 -7.36 -4.06
N SER A 103 8.20 -8.31 -3.68
CA SER A 103 7.60 -9.27 -4.61
C SER A 103 6.72 -8.59 -5.66
N PHE A 104 5.88 -7.65 -5.24
CA PHE A 104 5.07 -6.81 -6.14
C PHE A 104 5.96 -5.99 -7.09
N ARG A 105 6.98 -5.30 -6.56
CA ARG A 105 7.94 -4.53 -7.36
C ARG A 105 8.58 -5.40 -8.44
N ASN A 106 9.05 -6.59 -8.07
CA ASN A 106 9.69 -7.51 -9.01
C ASN A 106 8.72 -7.97 -10.10
N GLN A 107 7.49 -8.32 -9.74
CA GLN A 107 6.50 -8.74 -10.73
C GLN A 107 6.09 -7.59 -11.65
N TYR A 108 5.82 -6.41 -11.11
CA TYR A 108 5.45 -5.23 -11.88
C TYR A 108 6.55 -4.84 -12.89
N ASN A 109 7.82 -4.92 -12.46
CA ASN A 109 8.98 -4.69 -13.32
C ASN A 109 9.13 -5.72 -14.44
N ARG A 110 8.67 -6.96 -14.25
CA ARG A 110 8.71 -8.02 -15.27
C ARG A 110 7.59 -7.89 -16.30
N THR A 111 6.45 -7.35 -15.90
CA THR A 111 5.25 -7.29 -16.74
C THR A 111 5.07 -5.95 -17.46
N HIS A 112 5.78 -4.90 -17.02
CA HIS A 112 5.70 -3.58 -17.64
C HIS A 112 7.04 -3.12 -18.19
N ALA A 113 7.04 -2.61 -19.43
CA ALA A 113 8.23 -2.04 -20.05
C ALA A 113 8.72 -0.83 -19.25
N ALA A 114 10.05 -0.69 -19.12
CA ALA A 114 10.63 0.52 -18.57
C ALA A 114 10.36 1.70 -19.51
N LYS A 115 10.06 2.88 -18.97
CA LYS A 115 9.98 4.09 -19.80
C LYS A 115 11.32 4.29 -20.51
N ASN A 116 11.26 4.47 -21.82
CA ASN A 116 12.46 4.79 -22.59
C ASN A 116 12.89 6.23 -22.26
N VAL A 117 13.77 6.38 -21.27
CA VAL A 117 14.39 7.68 -20.96
C VAL A 117 15.60 7.79 -21.89
N PRO A 118 15.57 8.68 -22.91
CA PRO A 118 16.73 8.85 -23.77
C PRO A 118 17.91 9.28 -22.90
N LEU A 119 18.99 8.49 -22.94
CA LEU A 119 20.27 8.85 -22.34
C LEU A 119 20.73 10.15 -23.01
N ARG A 120 20.66 11.25 -22.27
CA ARG A 120 21.25 12.52 -22.70
C ARG A 120 22.76 12.37 -22.51
N PHE A 121 23.47 12.14 -23.61
CA PHE A 121 24.93 12.25 -23.69
C PHE A 121 25.34 13.72 -23.77
#